data_AF-A0A3C1SE18-F1
#
_entry.id   AF-A0A3C1SE18-F1
#
_cell.length_a   1.000
_cell.length_b   1.000
_cell.length_c   1.000
_cell.angle_alpha   90.00
_cell.angle_beta   90.00
_cell.angle_gamma   90.00
#
_symmetry.space_group_name_H-M   'P 1'
#
loop_
_entity.id
_entity.type
_entity.pdbx_description
1 polymer ?
#
loop_
_entity_poly.entity_id
_entity_poly.type
_entity_poly.pdbx_seq_one_letter_code
_entity_poly.pdbx_strand_id
1 'polypeptide(L)'
;MVDEIVMIHSEDAFKDYQRKKNKGSEVSETDEYLALMMEEADTDNRQTGRGTEIMAAQKTSEDKGVKPDMTQAAKPENMPDDKELRLVSDLLQHLKSTKMTAGQLDLLLDKLTMQFDQLVHGKLIGQLKQTDNYTFAKEYLDMEIQPIKDVIERMKRMIGTLQEKQITLNDDLTDAKKETDAKLIKVKEEVFSDIERQNKTINAKIDHEIQRNSRNLDESVKSLKNEISESAKKERKAAEDSIREIRSKTEDEQGKLRDSLTALSKQNQEKLESENKRMAKELSEMKEKTQKSLRVLSDYMLLVIEAASLRSKIEKLSYDKDLDDMKSINL
;
A
#
# COMPACT_ATOMS: atom_id res chain seq x y z
N MET A 1 18.76 -7.01 -6.11
CA MET A 1 17.86 -8.18 -6.02
C MET A 1 16.45 -7.64 -6.05
N VAL A 2 15.60 -8.17 -6.93
CA VAL A 2 14.21 -7.71 -7.11
C VAL A 2 13.37 -8.46 -6.09
N ASP A 3 12.77 -7.74 -5.14
CA ASP A 3 11.87 -8.35 -4.16
C ASP A 3 10.54 -8.68 -4.84
N GLU A 4 10.30 -9.97 -5.00
CA GLU A 4 9.10 -10.51 -5.63
C GLU A 4 7.96 -10.53 -4.59
N ILE A 5 6.95 -9.67 -4.77
CA ILE A 5 5.76 -9.64 -3.92
C ILE A 5 4.85 -10.80 -4.33
N VAL A 6 4.89 -11.90 -3.59
CA VAL A 6 3.99 -13.03 -3.78
C VAL A 6 2.66 -12.74 -3.07
N MET A 7 1.60 -12.46 -3.84
CA MET A 7 0.24 -12.40 -3.31
C MET A 7 -0.33 -13.80 -3.10
N ILE A 8 -0.72 -14.10 -1.85
CA ILE A 8 -1.27 -15.39 -1.45
C ILE A 8 -2.78 -15.21 -1.19
N HIS A 9 -3.60 -15.95 -1.94
CA HIS A 9 -5.06 -15.76 -1.97
C HIS A 9 -5.86 -16.76 -1.11
N SER A 10 -5.18 -17.58 -0.29
CA SER A 10 -5.86 -18.48 0.65
C SER A 10 -5.01 -18.81 1.87
N GLU A 11 -5.68 -19.11 2.99
CA GLU A 11 -5.03 -19.45 4.26
C GLU A 11 -4.18 -20.74 4.17
N ASP A 12 -4.62 -21.69 3.35
CA ASP A 12 -3.88 -22.93 3.08
C ASP A 12 -2.59 -22.67 2.29
N ALA A 13 -2.63 -21.74 1.32
CA ALA A 13 -1.45 -21.33 0.57
C ALA A 13 -0.46 -20.54 1.43
N PHE A 14 -0.93 -19.81 2.44
CA PHE A 14 -0.07 -19.12 3.41
C PHE A 14 0.66 -20.09 4.33
N LYS A 15 -0.04 -21.12 4.82
CA LYS A 15 0.56 -22.19 5.64
C LYS A 15 1.60 -22.98 4.87
N ASP A 16 1.38 -23.23 3.58
CA ASP A 16 2.34 -23.95 2.72
C ASP A 16 3.57 -23.09 2.36
N TYR A 17 3.38 -21.77 2.16
CA TYR A 17 4.48 -20.82 2.00
C TYR A 17 5.36 -20.71 3.25
N GLN A 18 4.75 -20.60 4.44
CA GLN A 18 5.46 -20.59 5.72
C GLN A 18 6.25 -21.89 5.95
N ARG A 19 5.67 -23.05 5.61
CA ARG A 19 6.37 -24.34 5.69
C ARG A 19 7.56 -24.44 4.74
N LYS A 20 7.46 -23.88 3.53
CA LYS A 20 8.57 -23.82 2.56
C LYS A 20 9.66 -22.85 3.00
N LYS A 21 9.29 -21.68 3.56
CA LYS A 21 10.23 -20.70 4.12
C LYS A 21 11.02 -21.29 5.30
N ASN A 22 10.35 -21.97 6.22
CA ASN A 22 10.99 -22.56 7.40
C ASN A 22 11.84 -23.81 7.10
N LYS A 23 11.65 -24.45 5.94
CA LYS A 23 12.54 -25.52 5.46
C LYS A 23 13.78 -24.99 4.72
N GLY A 24 13.81 -23.70 4.39
CA GLY A 24 14.90 -23.06 3.64
C GLY A 24 15.85 -22.20 4.48
N SER A 25 15.68 -22.14 5.80
CA SER A 25 16.46 -21.27 6.69
C SER A 25 17.21 -22.06 7.76
N GLU A 26 18.13 -22.92 7.34
CA GLU A 26 19.38 -23.05 8.09
C GLU A 26 20.30 -21.92 7.64
N VAL A 27 20.72 -21.11 8.62
CA VAL A 27 21.74 -20.04 8.52
C VAL A 27 21.28 -18.71 7.88
N SER A 28 21.06 -17.68 8.71
CA SER A 28 21.63 -16.34 8.51
C SER A 28 21.27 -15.44 9.70
N GLU A 29 22.30 -14.92 10.35
CA GLU A 29 22.29 -13.93 11.44
C GLU A 29 21.67 -12.60 10.98
N THR A 30 20.49 -12.22 11.50
CA THR A 30 20.01 -10.82 11.46
C THR A 30 18.95 -10.51 12.55
N ASP A 31 18.99 -11.17 13.71
CA ASP A 31 18.06 -10.91 14.82
C ASP A 31 18.55 -9.81 15.80
N GLU A 32 19.61 -9.06 15.45
CA GLU A 32 20.17 -8.01 16.34
C GLU A 32 19.51 -6.63 16.21
N TYR A 33 18.54 -6.41 15.32
CA TYR A 33 17.98 -5.07 15.10
C TYR A 33 16.66 -4.75 15.84
N LEU A 34 16.06 -5.71 16.57
CA LEU A 34 14.82 -5.46 17.32
C LEU A 34 15.01 -5.16 18.82
N ALA A 35 16.22 -5.31 19.37
CA ALA A 35 16.49 -5.09 20.79
C ALA A 35 16.93 -3.64 21.14
N LEU A 36 17.24 -2.80 20.14
CA LEU A 36 17.84 -1.47 20.34
C LEU A 36 16.83 -0.30 20.50
N MET A 37 15.53 -0.56 20.53
CA MET A 37 14.49 0.50 20.63
C MET A 37 13.65 0.46 21.92
N MET A 38 14.05 -0.32 22.93
CA MET A 38 13.34 -0.38 24.23
C MET A 38 14.19 0.00 25.44
N GLU A 39 15.39 0.54 25.26
CA GLU A 39 16.31 0.86 26.36
C GLU A 39 16.87 2.29 26.28
N GLU A 40 16.00 3.30 26.20
CA GLU A 40 16.43 4.69 26.36
C GLU A 40 15.25 5.60 26.81
N ALA A 41 14.77 5.38 28.04
CA ALA A 41 14.00 6.37 28.78
C ALA A 41 14.00 6.01 30.27
N ASP A 42 15.13 6.26 30.95
CA ASP A 42 15.14 6.76 32.33
C ASP A 42 16.58 6.89 32.80
N THR A 43 17.15 8.09 32.71
CA THR A 43 17.96 8.69 33.77
C THR A 43 18.22 10.18 33.47
N ASP A 44 18.10 10.97 34.54
CA ASP A 44 18.52 12.37 34.71
C ASP A 44 17.77 13.50 33.97
N ASN A 45 16.99 14.27 34.73
CA ASN A 45 17.46 15.62 35.07
C ASN A 45 16.76 16.25 36.29
N ARG A 46 17.59 16.89 37.13
CA ARG A 46 17.19 17.74 38.24
C ARG A 46 16.67 19.10 37.73
N GLN A 47 15.65 19.60 38.41
CA GLN A 47 15.56 20.99 38.89
C GLN A 47 15.75 22.12 37.85
N THR A 48 14.64 22.63 37.30
CA THR A 48 14.48 24.06 37.01
C THR A 48 13.04 24.50 37.28
N GLY A 49 12.90 25.54 38.10
CA GLY A 49 11.62 26.16 38.42
C GLY A 49 11.17 27.15 37.35
N ARG A 50 9.84 27.31 37.28
CA ARG A 50 9.00 28.41 36.75
C ARG A 50 7.67 27.71 36.37
N GLY A 51 6.58 27.89 37.10
CA GLY A 51 5.96 29.16 37.42
C GLY A 51 5.02 29.55 36.28
N THR A 52 3.87 28.88 36.18
CA THR A 52 2.70 29.39 35.45
C THR A 52 1.43 28.93 36.16
N GLU A 53 0.69 29.95 36.57
CA GLU A 53 -0.60 29.95 37.23
C GLU A 53 -1.65 29.19 36.41
N ILE A 54 -2.44 28.35 37.08
CA ILE A 54 -3.79 28.02 36.60
C ILE A 54 -4.75 28.43 37.71
N MET A 55 -5.33 29.60 37.48
CA MET A 55 -6.29 30.24 38.36
C MET A 55 -7.56 29.40 38.53
N ALA A 56 -7.97 29.29 39.79
CA ALA A 56 -9.29 28.84 40.18
C ALA A 56 -10.36 29.79 39.62
N ALA A 57 -11.25 29.26 38.78
CA ALA A 57 -12.48 29.94 38.40
C ALA A 57 -13.63 29.35 39.23
N GLN A 58 -13.87 30.00 40.36
CA GLN A 58 -15.07 29.89 41.17
C GLN A 58 -16.25 30.48 40.36
N LYS A 59 -17.25 29.66 40.04
CA LYS A 59 -18.59 30.15 39.70
C LYS A 59 -19.58 29.58 40.70
N THR A 60 -20.13 30.52 41.46
CA THR A 60 -21.27 30.45 42.35
C THR A 60 -22.54 30.04 41.61
N SER A 61 -23.32 29.16 42.22
CA SER A 61 -24.78 29.18 42.12
C SER A 61 -25.35 28.99 43.52
N GLU A 62 -26.03 30.03 43.99
CA GLU A 62 -26.78 30.05 45.24
C GLU A 62 -28.04 29.17 45.17
N ASP A 63 -28.49 28.83 46.38
CA ASP A 63 -29.89 28.65 46.78
C ASP A 63 -30.51 27.25 46.65
N LYS A 64 -30.57 26.53 47.78
CA LYS A 64 -31.76 26.61 48.65
C LYS A 64 -31.50 25.94 49.98
N GLY A 65 -31.82 26.68 51.04
CA GLY A 65 -31.75 26.22 52.41
C GLY A 65 -32.62 25.00 52.66
N VAL A 66 -31.99 23.96 53.18
CA VAL A 66 -32.62 23.01 54.08
C VAL A 66 -31.69 22.91 55.28
N LYS A 67 -32.08 23.55 56.38
CA LYS A 67 -31.48 23.29 57.69
C LYS A 67 -31.71 21.80 58.00
N PRO A 68 -30.69 20.98 58.27
CA PRO A 68 -30.90 19.79 59.07
C PRO A 68 -31.14 20.27 60.50
N ASP A 69 -32.37 20.05 60.95
CA ASP A 69 -32.79 20.18 62.32
C ASP A 69 -31.76 19.51 63.22
N MET A 70 -31.20 20.25 64.18
CA MET A 70 -30.36 19.70 65.23
C MET A 70 -31.25 18.94 66.18
N THR A 71 -31.68 17.74 65.80
CA THR A 71 -32.05 16.73 66.78
C THR A 71 -30.76 16.35 67.51
N GLN A 72 -30.75 16.73 68.78
CA GLN A 72 -29.78 16.33 69.78
C GLN A 72 -29.59 14.81 69.73
N ALA A 73 -28.59 14.37 68.97
CA ALA A 73 -28.00 13.06 69.18
C ALA A 73 -27.30 13.14 70.52
N ALA A 74 -27.91 12.53 71.53
CA ALA A 74 -27.33 12.35 72.85
C ALA A 74 -25.86 11.94 72.68
N LYS A 75 -24.95 12.72 73.27
CA LYS A 75 -23.55 12.30 73.40
C LYS A 75 -23.59 10.93 74.07
N PRO A 76 -22.98 9.87 73.49
CA PRO A 76 -22.78 8.65 74.24
C PRO A 76 -21.94 9.01 75.48
N GLU A 77 -22.42 8.64 76.67
CA GLU A 77 -21.84 8.96 77.98
C GLU A 77 -20.40 8.46 78.21
N ASN A 78 -19.75 7.90 77.19
CA ASN A 78 -18.40 7.34 77.23
C ASN A 78 -17.49 7.89 76.11
N MET A 79 -17.55 9.19 75.79
CA MET A 79 -16.47 9.78 74.98
C MET A 79 -15.20 9.93 75.83
N PRO A 80 -14.05 9.36 75.41
CA PRO A 80 -12.78 9.57 76.10
C PRO A 80 -12.41 11.05 76.07
N ASP A 81 -11.89 11.57 77.19
CA ASP A 81 -11.45 12.96 77.34
C ASP A 81 -10.46 13.35 76.21
N ASP A 82 -10.37 14.61 75.80
CA ASP A 82 -9.45 15.06 74.73
C ASP A 82 -7.98 14.66 75.00
N LYS A 83 -7.61 14.53 76.28
CA LYS A 83 -6.29 14.02 76.71
C LYS A 83 -6.14 12.50 76.47
N GLU A 84 -7.21 11.74 76.63
CA GLU A 84 -7.24 10.30 76.33
C GLU A 84 -7.20 10.05 74.81
N LEU A 85 -7.86 10.88 74.01
CA LEU A 85 -7.78 10.80 72.55
C LEU A 85 -6.36 11.05 72.03
N ARG A 86 -5.61 11.97 72.63
CA ARG A 86 -4.18 12.19 72.31
C ARG A 86 -3.33 11.00 72.72
N LEU A 87 -3.53 10.45 73.92
CA LEU A 87 -2.84 9.24 74.38
C LEU A 87 -3.12 8.04 73.47
N VAL A 88 -4.36 7.86 73.02
CA VAL A 88 -4.76 6.83 72.05
C VAL A 88 -4.04 7.03 70.71
N SER A 89 -3.89 8.28 70.25
CA SER A 89 -3.13 8.61 69.03
C SER A 89 -1.64 8.29 69.16
N ASP A 90 -1.02 8.68 70.27
CA ASP A 90 0.39 8.42 70.56
C ASP A 90 0.65 6.91 70.71
N LEU A 91 -0.28 6.18 71.35
CA LEU A 91 -0.24 4.72 71.46
C LEU A 91 -0.37 4.05 70.09
N LEU A 92 -1.26 4.54 69.22
CA LEU A 92 -1.42 4.02 67.85
C LEU A 92 -0.14 4.23 67.03
N GLN A 93 0.53 5.37 67.19
CA GLN A 93 1.82 5.65 66.55
C GLN A 93 2.92 4.72 67.07
N HIS A 94 2.97 4.48 68.39
CA HIS A 94 3.91 3.53 68.98
C HIS A 94 3.65 2.09 68.54
N LEU A 95 2.39 1.65 68.48
CA LEU A 95 2.00 0.33 67.97
C LEU A 95 2.41 0.12 66.52
N LYS A 96 2.27 1.18 65.68
CA LYS A 96 2.77 1.17 64.31
C LYS A 96 4.29 1.01 64.24
N SER A 97 5.03 1.65 65.15
CA SER A 97 6.50 1.55 65.21
C SER A 97 6.99 0.17 65.69
N THR A 98 6.24 -0.48 66.57
CA THR A 98 6.56 -1.81 67.13
C THR A 98 5.96 -2.96 66.34
N LYS A 99 5.22 -2.67 65.26
CA LYS A 99 4.46 -3.65 64.44
C LYS A 99 3.51 -4.52 65.27
N MET A 100 2.95 -3.94 66.32
CA MET A 100 2.05 -4.64 67.23
C MET A 100 0.60 -4.21 66.98
N THR A 101 -0.33 -5.16 66.99
CA THR A 101 -1.77 -4.84 66.85
C THR A 101 -2.38 -4.47 68.20
N ALA A 102 -3.51 -3.77 68.18
CA ALA A 102 -4.24 -3.46 69.42
C ALA A 102 -4.64 -4.73 70.18
N GLY A 103 -4.97 -5.83 69.48
CA GLY A 103 -5.23 -7.14 70.10
C GLY A 103 -3.98 -7.79 70.71
N GLN A 104 -2.79 -7.60 70.13
CA GLN A 104 -1.54 -8.07 70.73
C GLN A 104 -1.16 -7.27 71.98
N LEU A 105 -1.48 -5.97 72.01
CA LEU A 105 -1.30 -5.13 73.19
C LEU A 105 -2.26 -5.54 74.33
N ASP A 106 -3.50 -5.88 74.00
CA ASP A 106 -4.51 -6.40 74.94
C ASP A 106 -4.03 -7.67 75.64
N LEU A 107 -3.55 -8.64 74.85
CA LEU A 107 -2.96 -9.89 75.36
C LEU A 107 -1.76 -9.67 76.30
N LEU A 108 -0.93 -8.67 76.01
CA LEU A 108 0.19 -8.31 76.88
C LEU A 108 -0.27 -7.65 78.17
N LEU A 109 -1.29 -6.78 78.10
CA LEU A 109 -1.88 -6.13 79.27
C LEU A 109 -2.55 -7.16 80.19
N ASP A 110 -3.28 -8.13 79.65
CA ASP A 110 -3.87 -9.23 80.40
C ASP A 110 -2.81 -10.08 81.12
N LYS A 111 -1.72 -10.40 80.41
CA LYS A 111 -0.61 -11.16 81.00
C LYS A 111 0.06 -10.39 82.14
N LEU A 112 0.26 -9.08 81.97
CA LEU A 112 0.86 -8.22 82.98
C LEU A 112 -0.06 -8.04 84.19
N THR A 113 -1.37 -7.91 83.96
CA THR A 113 -2.40 -7.85 85.01
C THR A 113 -2.41 -9.14 85.83
N MET A 114 -2.40 -10.31 85.18
CA MET A 114 -2.31 -11.60 85.87
C MET A 114 -1.04 -11.73 86.71
N GLN A 115 0.12 -11.31 86.18
CA GLN A 115 1.38 -11.36 86.92
C GLN A 115 1.38 -10.41 88.12
N PHE A 116 0.83 -9.22 87.95
CA PHE A 116 0.66 -8.25 89.02
C PHE A 116 -0.25 -8.80 90.13
N ASP A 117 -1.40 -9.38 89.78
CA ASP A 117 -2.32 -9.97 90.75
C ASP A 117 -1.71 -11.16 91.49
N GLN A 118 -0.96 -12.03 90.80
CA GLN A 118 -0.24 -13.13 91.43
C GLN A 118 0.83 -12.63 92.42
N LEU A 119 1.54 -11.57 92.09
CA LEU A 119 2.56 -10.98 92.97
C LEU A 119 1.93 -10.32 94.20
N VAL A 120 0.92 -9.49 93.97
CA VAL A 120 0.24 -8.70 95.00
C VAL A 120 -0.64 -9.56 95.90
N HIS A 121 -1.63 -10.26 95.32
CA HIS A 121 -2.62 -11.00 96.09
C HIS A 121 -2.12 -12.40 96.46
N GLY A 122 -1.26 -12.99 95.64
CA GLY A 122 -0.67 -14.31 95.91
C GLY A 122 0.49 -14.25 96.89
N LYS A 123 1.55 -13.49 96.58
CA LYS A 123 2.77 -13.46 97.41
C LYS A 123 2.73 -12.42 98.52
N LEU A 124 2.44 -11.16 98.20
CA LEU A 124 2.58 -10.05 99.15
C LEU A 124 1.50 -10.08 100.23
N ILE A 125 0.23 -10.16 99.85
CA ILE A 125 -0.90 -10.33 100.78
C ILE A 125 -0.78 -11.66 101.54
N GLY A 126 -0.29 -12.73 100.89
CA GLY A 126 -0.02 -14.02 101.52
C GLY A 126 1.02 -13.94 102.65
N GLN A 127 2.10 -13.17 102.45
CA GLN A 127 3.12 -12.89 103.47
C GLN A 127 2.59 -11.96 104.57
N LEU A 128 1.83 -10.93 104.20
CA LEU A 128 1.22 -9.98 105.14
C LEU A 128 0.23 -10.66 106.11
N LYS A 129 -0.48 -11.71 105.67
CA LYS A 129 -1.36 -12.51 106.55
C LYS A 129 -0.65 -13.16 107.73
N GLN A 130 0.67 -13.33 107.65
CA GLN A 130 1.49 -13.93 108.71
C GLN A 130 1.96 -12.89 109.74
N THR A 131 1.57 -11.62 109.59
CA THR A 131 1.96 -10.53 110.48
C THR A 131 0.80 -10.07 111.37
N ASP A 132 1.09 -9.66 112.60
CA ASP A 132 0.08 -9.24 113.58
C ASP A 132 -0.68 -7.96 113.17
N ASN A 133 -0.13 -7.20 112.22
CA ASN A 133 -0.69 -5.95 111.69
C ASN A 133 -1.34 -6.11 110.30
N TYR A 134 -1.75 -7.31 109.94
CA TYR A 134 -2.30 -7.65 108.62
C TYR A 134 -3.39 -6.68 108.12
N THR A 135 -4.34 -6.31 108.97
CA THR A 135 -5.47 -5.46 108.56
C THR A 135 -5.01 -4.07 108.09
N PHE A 136 -4.12 -3.43 108.86
CA PHE A 136 -3.58 -2.12 108.51
C PHE A 136 -2.68 -2.17 107.28
N ALA A 137 -1.80 -3.17 107.21
CA ALA A 137 -0.88 -3.31 106.10
C ALA A 137 -1.58 -3.71 104.79
N LYS A 138 -2.68 -4.47 104.87
CA LYS A 138 -3.55 -4.76 103.73
C LYS A 138 -4.28 -3.50 103.24
N GLU A 139 -4.83 -2.71 104.15
CA GLU A 139 -5.55 -1.47 103.79
C GLU A 139 -4.62 -0.44 103.15
N TYR A 140 -3.40 -0.27 103.67
CA TYR A 140 -2.37 0.55 103.05
C TYR A 140 -1.97 0.02 101.67
N LEU A 141 -1.79 -1.30 101.53
CA LEU A 141 -1.46 -1.92 100.26
C LEU A 141 -2.58 -1.74 99.22
N ASP A 142 -3.84 -1.98 99.61
CA ASP A 142 -5.01 -1.77 98.74
C ASP A 142 -5.10 -0.32 98.27
N MET A 143 -4.76 0.65 99.14
CA MET A 143 -4.68 2.08 98.80
C MET A 143 -3.58 2.38 97.77
N GLU A 144 -2.38 1.80 97.93
CA GLU A 144 -1.25 1.99 97.01
C GLU A 144 -1.43 1.26 95.67
N ILE A 145 -2.19 0.17 95.64
CA ILE A 145 -2.50 -0.58 94.41
C ILE A 145 -3.59 0.10 93.59
N GLN A 146 -4.52 0.82 94.24
CA GLN A 146 -5.67 1.40 93.57
C GLN A 146 -5.31 2.28 92.35
N PRO A 147 -4.31 3.18 92.42
CA PRO A 147 -3.86 3.94 91.25
C PRO A 147 -3.39 3.05 90.08
N ILE A 148 -2.76 1.90 90.37
CA ILE A 148 -2.28 0.97 89.33
C ILE A 148 -3.47 0.26 88.66
N LYS A 149 -4.48 -0.15 89.44
CA LYS A 149 -5.73 -0.73 88.90
C LYS A 149 -6.46 0.27 88.00
N ASP A 150 -6.53 1.54 88.42
CA ASP A 150 -7.16 2.60 87.63
C ASP A 150 -6.41 2.84 86.30
N VAL A 151 -5.08 2.74 86.30
CA VAL A 151 -4.26 2.80 85.07
C VAL A 151 -4.51 1.61 84.15
N ILE A 152 -4.59 0.38 84.67
CA ILE A 152 -4.88 -0.83 83.89
C ILE A 152 -6.25 -0.72 83.22
N GLU A 153 -7.28 -0.31 83.96
CA GLU A 153 -8.63 -0.12 83.41
C GLU A 153 -8.70 1.02 82.38
N ARG A 154 -7.90 2.07 82.56
CA ARG A 154 -7.74 3.12 81.54
C ARG A 154 -7.05 2.58 80.28
N MET A 155 -6.03 1.72 80.42
CA MET A 155 -5.35 1.07 79.29
C MET A 155 -6.30 0.14 78.52
N LYS A 156 -7.11 -0.67 79.20
CA LYS A 156 -8.13 -1.51 78.55
C LYS A 156 -9.14 -0.71 77.74
N ARG A 157 -9.64 0.40 78.30
CA ARG A 157 -10.55 1.31 77.58
C ARG A 157 -9.90 1.89 76.31
N MET A 158 -8.65 2.35 76.40
CA MET A 158 -7.92 2.86 75.24
C MET A 158 -7.69 1.77 74.17
N ILE A 159 -7.36 0.54 74.57
CA ILE A 159 -7.20 -0.60 73.68
C ILE A 159 -8.51 -0.94 72.97
N GLY A 160 -9.65 -0.92 73.68
CA GLY A 160 -10.97 -1.11 73.10
C GLY A 160 -11.27 -0.08 72.00
N THR A 161 -11.02 1.21 72.27
CA THR A 161 -11.18 2.27 71.25
C THR A 161 -10.24 2.08 70.06
N LEU A 162 -9.02 1.58 70.28
CA LEU A 162 -8.07 1.29 69.20
C LEU A 162 -8.53 0.13 68.31
N GLN A 163 -9.05 -0.94 68.91
CA GLN A 163 -9.60 -2.08 68.17
C GLN A 163 -10.80 -1.65 67.32
N GLU A 164 -11.72 -0.86 67.88
CA GLU A 164 -12.87 -0.33 67.15
C GLU A 164 -12.46 0.55 65.96
N LYS A 165 -11.49 1.46 66.17
CA LYS A 165 -10.91 2.29 65.09
C LYS A 165 -10.19 1.45 64.04
N GLN A 166 -9.52 0.38 64.44
CA GLN A 166 -8.83 -0.51 63.52
C GLN A 166 -9.83 -1.28 62.63
N ILE A 167 -10.99 -1.69 63.19
CA ILE A 167 -12.06 -2.35 62.43
C ILE A 167 -12.64 -1.37 61.41
N THR A 168 -13.07 -0.18 61.84
CA THR A 168 -13.65 0.83 60.93
C THR A 168 -12.69 1.24 59.82
N LEU A 169 -11.41 1.45 60.12
CA LEU A 169 -10.42 1.75 59.07
C LEU A 169 -10.24 0.61 58.06
N ASN A 170 -10.33 -0.65 58.50
CA ASN A 170 -10.24 -1.79 57.59
C ASN A 170 -11.48 -1.91 56.69
N ASP A 171 -12.66 -1.63 57.23
CA ASP A 171 -13.91 -1.63 56.48
C ASP A 171 -13.90 -0.51 55.43
N ASP A 172 -13.54 0.71 55.84
CA ASP A 172 -13.38 1.86 54.95
C ASP A 172 -12.35 1.59 53.83
N LEU A 173 -11.20 1.00 54.18
CA LEU A 173 -10.17 0.62 53.21
C LEU A 173 -10.68 -0.43 52.21
N THR A 174 -11.46 -1.38 52.68
CA THR A 174 -12.04 -2.42 51.83
C THR A 174 -13.04 -1.84 50.85
N ASP A 175 -13.89 -0.91 51.30
CA ASP A 175 -14.88 -0.27 50.44
C ASP A 175 -14.22 0.69 49.45
N ALA A 176 -13.23 1.48 49.87
CA ALA A 176 -12.42 2.31 48.98
C ALA A 176 -11.70 1.48 47.90
N LYS A 177 -11.19 0.30 48.28
CA LYS A 177 -10.56 -0.63 47.32
C LYS A 177 -11.56 -1.14 46.30
N LYS A 178 -12.75 -1.60 46.73
CA LYS A 178 -13.82 -2.05 45.82
C LYS A 178 -14.27 -0.94 44.87
N GLU A 179 -14.43 0.29 45.38
CA GLU A 179 -14.82 1.43 44.55
C GLU A 179 -13.76 1.75 43.50
N THR A 180 -12.48 1.70 43.88
CA THR A 180 -11.36 1.92 42.96
C THR A 180 -11.30 0.84 41.89
N ASP A 181 -11.45 -0.43 42.27
CA ASP A 181 -11.48 -1.55 41.33
C ASP A 181 -12.66 -1.43 40.35
N ALA A 182 -13.84 -1.04 40.83
CA ALA A 182 -15.01 -0.81 39.99
C ALA A 182 -14.80 0.35 39.00
N LYS A 183 -14.21 1.46 39.45
CA LYS A 183 -13.84 2.59 38.58
C LYS A 183 -12.82 2.18 37.53
N LEU A 184 -11.82 1.38 37.91
CA LEU A 184 -10.79 0.88 36.98
C LEU A 184 -11.39 -0.01 35.89
N ILE A 185 -12.30 -0.92 36.26
CA ILE A 185 -13.02 -1.77 35.29
C ILE A 185 -13.81 -0.91 34.32
N LYS A 186 -14.57 0.08 34.83
CA LYS A 186 -15.36 0.97 33.99
C LYS A 186 -14.50 1.76 33.00
N VAL A 187 -13.38 2.34 33.46
CA VAL A 187 -12.44 3.06 32.59
C VAL A 187 -11.86 2.12 31.53
N LYS A 188 -11.50 0.90 31.91
CA LYS A 188 -10.99 -0.10 30.97
C LYS A 188 -12.03 -0.41 29.88
N GLU A 189 -13.28 -0.68 30.25
CA GLU A 189 -14.37 -0.96 29.30
C GLU A 189 -14.65 0.21 28.35
N GLU A 190 -14.67 1.45 28.86
CA GLU A 190 -14.86 2.66 28.05
C GLU A 190 -13.72 2.81 27.02
N VAL A 191 -12.47 2.64 27.45
CA VAL A 191 -11.29 2.70 26.55
C VAL A 191 -11.36 1.62 25.47
N PHE A 192 -11.71 0.38 25.83
CA PHE A 192 -11.87 -0.69 24.84
C PHE A 192 -12.99 -0.41 23.84
N SER A 193 -14.12 0.11 24.32
CA SER A 193 -15.26 0.46 23.45
C SER A 193 -14.89 1.58 22.47
N ASP A 194 -14.17 2.60 22.93
CA ASP A 194 -13.70 3.69 22.09
C ASP A 194 -12.68 3.22 21.04
N ILE A 195 -11.74 2.36 21.42
CA ILE A 195 -10.79 1.75 20.48
C ILE A 195 -11.54 0.93 19.42
N GLU A 196 -12.53 0.13 19.82
CA GLU A 196 -13.32 -0.67 18.88
C GLU A 196 -14.10 0.22 17.91
N ARG A 197 -14.69 1.31 18.40
CA ARG A 197 -15.40 2.29 17.57
C ARG A 197 -14.47 3.00 16.59
N GLN A 198 -13.27 3.39 17.04
CA GLN A 198 -12.25 3.99 16.19
C GLN A 198 -11.80 3.01 15.10
N ASN A 199 -11.53 1.76 15.45
CA ASN A 199 -11.17 0.71 14.49
C ASN A 199 -12.26 0.50 13.43
N LYS A 200 -13.53 0.41 13.83
CA LYS A 200 -14.65 0.32 12.88
C LYS A 200 -14.71 1.52 11.94
N THR A 201 -14.46 2.72 12.45
CA THR A 201 -14.46 3.96 11.67
C THR A 201 -13.30 3.99 10.66
N ILE A 202 -12.11 3.56 11.09
CA ILE A 202 -10.93 3.48 10.22
C ILE A 202 -11.17 2.46 9.10
N ASN A 203 -11.65 1.26 9.43
CA ASN A 203 -11.94 0.23 8.44
C ASN A 203 -12.96 0.72 7.39
N ALA A 204 -14.03 1.40 7.82
CA ALA A 204 -15.01 1.97 6.90
C ALA A 204 -14.40 3.04 5.97
N LYS A 205 -13.46 3.86 6.46
CA LYS A 205 -12.74 4.84 5.63
C LYS A 205 -11.83 4.14 4.61
N ILE A 206 -11.10 3.12 5.04
CA ILE A 206 -10.22 2.33 4.16
C ILE A 206 -11.05 1.68 3.05
N ASP A 207 -12.17 1.02 3.38
CA ASP A 207 -13.04 0.39 2.40
C ASP A 207 -13.59 1.40 1.37
N HIS A 208 -13.98 2.58 1.84
CA HIS A 208 -14.44 3.66 0.97
C HIS A 208 -13.33 4.17 0.03
N GLU A 209 -12.10 4.34 0.53
CA GLU A 209 -10.95 4.73 -0.29
C GLU A 209 -10.58 3.67 -1.32
N ILE A 210 -10.60 2.38 -0.94
CA ILE A 210 -10.38 1.26 -1.87
C ILE A 210 -11.42 1.31 -2.99
N GLN A 211 -12.71 1.43 -2.67
CA GLN A 211 -13.76 1.51 -3.68
C GLN A 211 -13.60 2.72 -4.60
N ARG A 212 -13.23 3.88 -4.06
CA ARG A 212 -12.98 5.09 -4.85
C ARG A 212 -11.80 4.91 -5.79
N ASN A 213 -10.70 4.35 -5.31
CA ASN A 213 -9.50 4.10 -6.12
C ASN A 213 -9.77 3.08 -7.23
N SER A 214 -10.49 2.00 -6.93
CA SER A 214 -10.89 1.01 -7.94
C SER A 214 -11.72 1.65 -9.06
N ARG A 215 -12.70 2.50 -8.73
CA ARG A 215 -13.50 3.21 -9.75
C ARG A 215 -12.64 4.14 -10.61
N ASN A 216 -11.74 4.90 -9.99
CA ASN A 216 -10.84 5.80 -10.72
C ASN A 216 -9.90 5.02 -11.66
N LEU A 217 -9.41 3.86 -11.21
CA LEU A 217 -8.57 2.97 -12.03
C LEU A 217 -9.37 2.41 -13.21
N ASP A 218 -10.60 1.95 -12.98
CA ASP A 218 -11.47 1.46 -14.05
C ASP A 218 -11.77 2.54 -15.10
N GLU A 219 -12.06 3.77 -14.66
CA GLU A 219 -12.25 4.91 -15.54
C GLU A 219 -10.99 5.25 -16.35
N SER A 220 -9.82 5.22 -15.70
CA SER A 220 -8.53 5.49 -16.35
C SER A 220 -8.20 4.42 -17.39
N VAL A 221 -8.38 3.14 -17.07
CA VAL A 221 -8.19 2.02 -17.99
C VAL A 221 -9.16 2.12 -19.17
N LYS A 222 -10.42 2.50 -18.93
CA LYS A 222 -11.41 2.70 -19.99
C LYS A 222 -11.03 3.88 -20.90
N SER A 223 -10.52 4.98 -20.34
CA SER A 223 -10.02 6.12 -21.14
C SER A 223 -8.85 5.70 -22.02
N LEU A 224 -7.83 5.05 -21.45
CA LEU A 224 -6.67 4.57 -22.20
C LEU A 224 -7.07 3.58 -23.29
N LYS A 225 -8.00 2.66 -23.00
CA LYS A 225 -8.52 1.73 -24.01
C LYS A 225 -9.19 2.47 -25.17
N ASN A 226 -9.95 3.52 -24.88
CA ASN A 226 -10.60 4.33 -25.91
C ASN A 226 -9.55 5.10 -26.74
N GLU A 227 -8.57 5.73 -26.09
CA GLU A 227 -7.47 6.45 -26.76
C GLU A 227 -6.66 5.53 -27.68
N ILE A 228 -6.29 4.33 -27.19
CA ILE A 228 -5.59 3.32 -28.00
C ILE A 228 -6.47 2.89 -29.19
N SER A 229 -7.77 2.67 -28.97
CA SER A 229 -8.69 2.29 -30.05
C SER A 229 -8.84 3.38 -31.10
N GLU A 230 -8.94 4.65 -30.68
CA GLU A 230 -8.98 5.79 -31.60
C GLU A 230 -7.67 5.98 -32.36
N SER A 231 -6.53 5.84 -31.67
CA SER A 231 -5.21 5.91 -32.30
C SER A 231 -5.06 4.82 -33.37
N ALA A 232 -5.41 3.57 -33.04
CA ALA A 232 -5.36 2.47 -34.00
C ALA A 232 -6.29 2.69 -35.20
N LYS A 233 -7.49 3.27 -34.99
CA LYS A 233 -8.39 3.64 -36.11
C LYS A 233 -7.78 4.72 -37.00
N LYS A 234 -7.15 5.75 -36.41
CA LYS A 234 -6.49 6.82 -37.16
C LYS A 234 -5.32 6.29 -37.99
N GLU A 235 -4.49 5.44 -37.39
CA GLU A 235 -3.35 4.82 -38.06
C GLU A 235 -3.79 3.91 -39.20
N ARG A 236 -4.83 3.08 -38.98
CA ARG A 236 -5.41 2.25 -40.02
C ARG A 236 -5.93 3.09 -41.20
N LYS A 237 -6.62 4.20 -40.92
CA LYS A 237 -7.11 5.10 -41.96
C LYS A 237 -5.95 5.73 -42.74
N ALA A 238 -4.91 6.20 -42.05
CA ALA A 238 -3.72 6.76 -42.69
C ALA A 238 -3.01 5.74 -43.59
N ALA A 239 -2.94 4.48 -43.17
CA ALA A 239 -2.40 3.39 -43.97
C ALA A 239 -3.28 3.08 -45.20
N GLU A 240 -4.60 3.05 -45.04
CA GLU A 240 -5.55 2.88 -46.15
C GLU A 240 -5.45 4.02 -47.17
N ASP A 241 -5.33 5.28 -46.70
CA ASP A 241 -5.14 6.46 -47.56
C ASP A 241 -3.80 6.40 -48.32
N SER A 242 -2.72 5.98 -47.66
CA SER A 242 -1.40 5.80 -48.30
C SER A 242 -1.41 4.69 -49.35
N ILE A 243 -2.08 3.56 -49.09
CA ILE A 243 -2.26 2.50 -50.09
C ILE A 243 -3.03 3.01 -51.30
N ARG A 244 -4.08 3.81 -51.07
CA ARG A 244 -4.87 4.42 -52.16
C ARG A 244 -4.03 5.37 -53.00
N GLU A 245 -3.19 6.19 -52.37
CA GLU A 245 -2.30 7.11 -53.07
C GLU A 245 -1.25 6.35 -53.92
N ILE A 246 -0.65 5.29 -53.37
CA ILE A 246 0.29 4.44 -54.11
C ILE A 246 -0.40 3.80 -55.31
N ARG A 247 -1.64 3.29 -55.14
CA ARG A 247 -2.41 2.72 -56.26
C ARG A 247 -2.65 3.75 -57.35
N SER A 248 -3.10 4.95 -56.99
CA SER A 248 -3.34 6.03 -57.96
C SER A 248 -2.06 6.40 -58.71
N LYS A 249 -0.94 6.58 -58.02
CA LYS A 249 0.37 6.86 -58.66
C LYS A 249 0.79 5.74 -59.60
N THR A 250 0.60 4.49 -59.18
CA THR A 250 0.91 3.31 -60.01
C THR A 250 0.04 3.25 -61.26
N GLU A 251 -1.27 3.53 -61.13
CA GLU A 251 -2.21 3.58 -62.26
C GLU A 251 -1.85 4.72 -63.24
N ASP A 252 -1.49 5.90 -62.72
CA ASP A 252 -1.03 7.03 -63.54
C ASP A 252 0.26 6.72 -64.30
N GLU A 253 1.25 6.10 -63.64
CA GLU A 253 2.51 5.68 -64.27
C GLU A 253 2.28 4.60 -65.33
N GLN A 254 1.42 3.61 -65.04
CA GLN A 254 1.02 2.61 -66.03
C GLN A 254 0.31 3.24 -67.22
N GLY A 255 -0.53 4.25 -67.00
CA GLY A 255 -1.17 5.04 -68.05
C GLY A 255 -0.14 5.73 -68.94
N LYS A 256 0.81 6.47 -68.34
CA LYS A 256 1.90 7.13 -69.07
C LYS A 256 2.77 6.15 -69.86
N LEU A 257 3.05 4.97 -69.30
CA LEU A 257 3.79 3.92 -69.98
C LEU A 257 3.02 3.37 -71.18
N ARG A 258 1.70 3.14 -71.03
CA ARG A 258 0.83 2.73 -72.15
C ARG A 258 0.81 3.78 -73.25
N ASP A 259 0.59 5.05 -72.90
CA ASP A 259 0.56 6.14 -73.88
C ASP A 259 1.90 6.27 -74.62
N SER A 260 3.02 6.15 -73.90
CA SER A 260 4.37 6.17 -74.48
C SER A 260 4.60 4.98 -75.41
N LEU A 261 4.15 3.78 -75.03
CA LEU A 261 4.25 2.57 -75.85
C LEU A 261 3.40 2.69 -77.12
N THR A 262 2.17 3.23 -77.01
CA THR A 262 1.29 3.48 -78.15
C THR A 262 1.90 4.52 -79.10
N ALA A 263 2.46 5.61 -78.56
CA ALA A 263 3.16 6.62 -79.37
C ALA A 263 4.36 6.03 -80.11
N LEU A 264 5.20 5.24 -79.42
CA LEU A 264 6.35 4.57 -80.03
C LEU A 264 5.92 3.56 -81.11
N SER A 265 4.86 2.78 -80.84
CA SER A 265 4.30 1.83 -81.80
C SER A 265 3.80 2.55 -83.06
N LYS A 266 3.09 3.67 -82.90
CA LYS A 266 2.62 4.49 -84.02
C LYS A 266 3.78 5.09 -84.82
N GLN A 267 4.79 5.63 -84.15
CA GLN A 267 5.99 6.16 -84.80
C GLN A 267 6.72 5.08 -85.61
N ASN A 268 6.86 3.88 -85.05
CA ASN A 268 7.46 2.74 -85.76
C ASN A 268 6.61 2.31 -86.96
N GLN A 269 5.28 2.31 -86.84
CA GLN A 269 4.38 2.02 -87.95
C GLN A 269 4.51 3.06 -89.06
N GLU A 270 4.50 4.35 -88.74
CA GLU A 270 4.70 5.44 -89.71
C GLU A 270 6.07 5.34 -90.40
N LYS A 271 7.12 5.01 -89.64
CA LYS A 271 8.46 4.78 -90.19
C LYS A 271 8.49 3.60 -91.14
N LEU A 272 7.91 2.45 -90.75
CA LEU A 272 7.80 1.26 -91.60
C LEU A 272 6.98 1.55 -92.88
N GLU A 273 5.87 2.28 -92.78
CA GLU A 273 5.09 2.69 -93.96
C GLU A 273 5.89 3.61 -94.89
N SER A 274 6.68 4.54 -94.34
CA SER A 274 7.54 5.42 -95.13
C SER A 274 8.67 4.66 -95.84
N GLU A 275 9.32 3.70 -95.15
CA GLU A 275 10.32 2.82 -95.75
C GLU A 275 9.70 1.92 -96.81
N ASN A 276 8.52 1.35 -96.56
CA ASN A 276 7.79 0.56 -97.55
C ASN A 276 7.44 1.38 -98.79
N LYS A 277 6.98 2.63 -98.64
CA LYS A 277 6.74 3.54 -99.77
C LYS A 277 8.03 3.85 -100.54
N ARG A 278 9.14 4.06 -99.82
CA ARG A 278 10.45 4.31 -100.43
C ARG A 278 10.92 3.10 -101.23
N MET A 279 10.87 1.91 -100.64
CA MET A 279 11.20 0.65 -101.30
C MET A 279 10.29 0.39 -102.51
N ALA A 280 8.99 0.64 -102.40
CA ALA A 280 8.07 0.50 -103.52
C ALA A 280 8.43 1.45 -104.69
N LYS A 281 8.85 2.69 -104.38
CA LYS A 281 9.34 3.64 -105.39
C LYS A 281 10.65 3.19 -106.02
N GLU A 282 11.65 2.80 -105.22
CA GLU A 282 12.93 2.26 -105.70
C GLU A 282 12.71 1.02 -106.59
N LEU A 283 11.79 0.13 -106.20
CA LEU A 283 11.40 -1.05 -106.98
C LEU A 283 10.74 -0.66 -108.31
N SER A 284 9.86 0.35 -108.32
CA SER A 284 9.24 0.87 -109.54
C SER A 284 10.27 1.50 -110.49
N GLU A 285 11.20 2.30 -109.96
CA GLU A 285 12.28 2.91 -110.74
C GLU A 285 13.22 1.85 -111.34
N MET A 286 13.55 0.81 -110.56
CA MET A 286 14.32 -0.35 -111.03
C MET A 286 13.57 -1.11 -112.13
N LYS A 287 12.26 -1.35 -111.97
CA LYS A 287 11.42 -1.99 -112.98
C LYS A 287 11.39 -1.18 -114.28
N GLU A 288 11.24 0.15 -114.19
CA GLU A 288 11.25 1.02 -115.36
C GLU A 288 12.61 1.02 -116.07
N LYS A 289 13.72 1.11 -115.33
CA LYS A 289 15.08 0.97 -115.88
C LYS A 289 15.27 -0.37 -116.60
N THR A 290 14.82 -1.46 -115.98
CA THR A 290 14.93 -2.81 -116.54
C THR A 290 14.10 -2.93 -117.82
N GLN A 291 12.89 -2.39 -117.83
CA GLN A 291 12.02 -2.38 -119.01
C GLN A 291 12.59 -1.50 -120.14
N LYS A 292 13.21 -0.36 -119.83
CA LYS A 292 13.92 0.47 -120.82
C LYS A 292 15.11 -0.29 -121.42
N SER A 293 15.94 -0.93 -120.58
CA SER A 293 17.06 -1.75 -121.06
C SER A 293 16.58 -2.91 -121.94
N LEU A 294 15.47 -3.57 -121.58
CA LEU A 294 14.84 -4.61 -122.39
C LEU A 294 14.33 -4.08 -123.75
N ARG A 295 13.74 -2.89 -123.80
CA ARG A 295 13.34 -2.24 -125.06
C ARG A 295 14.55 -1.96 -125.95
N VAL A 296 15.59 -1.34 -125.40
CA VAL A 296 16.84 -1.07 -126.13
C VAL A 296 17.41 -2.37 -126.69
N LEU A 297 17.46 -3.44 -125.90
CA LEU A 297 17.93 -4.75 -126.36
C LEU A 297 17.04 -5.32 -127.48
N SER A 298 15.71 -5.19 -127.35
CA SER A 298 14.76 -5.59 -128.39
C SER A 298 14.96 -4.83 -129.70
N ASP A 299 15.18 -3.51 -129.63
CA ASP A 299 15.45 -2.66 -130.79
C ASP A 299 16.78 -3.06 -131.44
N TYR A 300 17.82 -3.33 -130.65
CA TYR A 300 19.08 -3.89 -131.14
C TYR A 300 18.89 -5.24 -131.83
N MET A 301 18.08 -6.14 -131.26
CA MET A 301 17.78 -7.44 -131.87
C MET A 301 17.05 -7.29 -133.20
N LEU A 302 16.07 -6.38 -133.31
CA LEU A 302 15.40 -6.07 -134.56
C LEU A 302 16.39 -5.54 -135.60
N LEU A 303 17.29 -4.65 -135.21
CA LEU A 303 18.34 -4.13 -136.09
C LEU A 303 19.27 -5.25 -136.59
N VAL A 304 19.64 -6.20 -135.72
CA VAL A 304 20.45 -7.37 -136.10
C VAL A 304 19.68 -8.27 -137.07
N ILE A 305 18.38 -8.50 -136.86
CA ILE A 305 17.53 -9.27 -137.78
C ILE A 305 17.43 -8.56 -139.14
N GLU A 306 17.23 -7.24 -139.17
CA GLU A 306 17.22 -6.44 -140.40
C GLU A 306 18.56 -6.49 -141.11
N ALA A 307 19.67 -6.33 -140.38
CA ALA A 307 21.01 -6.45 -140.93
C ALA A 307 21.29 -7.86 -141.48
N ALA A 308 20.82 -8.92 -140.82
CA ALA A 308 20.91 -10.29 -141.31
C ALA A 308 20.04 -10.52 -142.55
N SER A 309 18.83 -9.94 -142.61
CA SER A 309 17.95 -9.97 -143.78
C SER A 309 18.57 -9.23 -144.97
N LEU A 310 19.14 -8.05 -144.73
CA LEU A 310 19.90 -7.28 -145.73
C LEU A 310 21.12 -8.06 -146.19
N ARG A 311 21.87 -8.70 -145.29
CA ARG A 311 22.98 -9.57 -145.65
C ARG A 311 22.52 -10.73 -146.52
N SER A 312 21.41 -11.40 -146.19
CA SER A 312 20.84 -12.46 -147.03
C SER A 312 20.39 -11.95 -148.40
N LYS A 313 19.84 -10.73 -148.48
CA LYS A 313 19.53 -10.07 -149.77
C LYS A 313 20.79 -9.72 -150.57
N ILE A 314 21.85 -9.25 -149.92
CA ILE A 314 23.15 -8.98 -150.54
C ILE A 314 23.78 -10.28 -151.04
N GLU A 315 23.75 -11.36 -150.23
CA GLU A 315 24.23 -12.68 -150.65
C GLU A 315 23.44 -13.22 -151.84
N LYS A 316 22.10 -13.02 -151.89
CA LYS A 316 21.30 -13.35 -153.07
C LYS A 316 21.64 -12.51 -154.29
N LEU A 317 21.80 -11.19 -154.14
CA LEU A 317 22.21 -10.30 -155.23
C LEU A 317 23.63 -10.58 -155.71
N SER A 318 24.54 -10.99 -154.81
CA SER A 318 25.88 -11.46 -155.16
C SER A 318 25.80 -12.77 -155.93
N TYR A 319 24.97 -13.72 -155.48
CA TYR A 319 24.74 -14.97 -156.20
C TYR A 319 24.12 -14.75 -157.58
N ASP A 320 23.14 -13.85 -157.70
CA ASP A 320 22.51 -13.50 -158.97
C ASP A 320 23.50 -12.81 -159.92
N LYS A 321 24.41 -11.98 -159.38
CA LYS A 321 25.48 -11.32 -160.14
C LYS A 321 26.57 -12.30 -160.57
N ASP A 322 26.99 -13.21 -159.70
CA ASP A 322 27.92 -14.30 -160.03
C ASP A 322 27.28 -15.28 -161.05
N LEU A 323 25.95 -15.45 -161.04
CA LEU A 323 25.22 -16.22 -162.04
C LEU A 323 25.17 -15.52 -163.42
N ASP A 324 24.97 -14.20 -163.44
CA ASP A 324 24.98 -13.41 -164.68
C ASP A 324 26.40 -13.28 -165.26
N ASP A 325 27.42 -13.20 -164.41
CA ASP A 325 28.84 -13.25 -164.81
C ASP A 325 29.24 -14.66 -165.31
N MET A 326 28.66 -15.75 -164.77
CA MET A 326 28.86 -17.10 -165.33
C MET A 326 28.11 -17.37 -166.64
N LYS A 327 27.00 -16.68 -166.92
CA LYS A 327 26.29 -16.79 -168.21
C LYS A 327 26.97 -16.02 -169.34
N SER A 328 27.87 -15.09 -169.01
CA SER A 328 28.59 -14.27 -169.99
C SER A 328 29.99 -14.81 -170.36
N ILE A 329 30.40 -15.94 -169.77
CA ILE A 329 31.58 -16.70 -170.21
C ILE A 329 31.10 -17.84 -171.12
N ASN A 330 30.78 -17.49 -172.36
CA ASN A 330 30.66 -18.42 -173.48
C ASN A 330 31.53 -17.85 -174.60
N LEU A 331 32.77 -18.34 -174.66
CA LEU A 331 33.68 -18.35 -175.82
C LEU A 331 34.88 -19.25 -175.53
#